data_AF-A0AAQ0CSH5-F1
#
_entry.id   AF-A0AAQ0CSH5-F1
#
_cell.length_a   1.000
_cell.length_b   1.000
_cell.length_c   1.000
_cell.angle_alpha   90.00
_cell.angle_beta   90.00
_cell.angle_gamma   90.00
#
_symmetry.space_group_name_H-M   'P 1'
#
loop_
_entity.id
_entity.type
_entity.pdbx_description
1 polymer ?
#
loop_
_entity_poly.entity_id
_entity_poly.type
_entity_poly.pdbx_seq_one_letter_code
_entity_poly.pdbx_strand_id
1 'polypeptide(L)'
;MKRTIRAIAWVAVALALPGAAFALTDGSAQYDDCMLNALRESRNGAAAQLIQRSCDALYRNNAMLLPRERRFHECVVQSLPGVRDNYAIQQIMSICSRRGEM
;
A
#
# COMPACT_ATOMS: atom_id res chain seq x y z
N MET A 1 6.00 -23.65 -57.71
CA MET A 1 5.00 -23.23 -56.70
C MET A 1 5.11 -24.13 -55.48
N LYS A 2 5.47 -23.58 -54.31
CA LYS A 2 4.86 -23.87 -52.99
C LYS A 2 5.63 -23.08 -51.94
N ARG A 3 4.86 -22.29 -51.20
CA ARG A 3 5.24 -21.17 -50.36
C ARG A 3 5.53 -21.67 -48.93
N THR A 4 6.61 -21.13 -48.35
CA THR A 4 6.75 -20.64 -46.97
C THR A 4 5.92 -21.30 -45.86
N ILE A 5 6.59 -21.74 -44.78
CA ILE A 5 6.10 -21.47 -43.41
C ILE A 5 7.31 -21.14 -42.52
N ARG A 6 7.57 -19.85 -42.35
CA ARG A 6 8.30 -19.32 -41.18
C ARG A 6 7.31 -19.37 -40.01
N ALA A 7 7.66 -20.05 -38.93
CA ALA A 7 6.96 -19.92 -37.65
C ALA A 7 8.02 -19.78 -36.55
N ILE A 8 8.55 -18.56 -36.42
CA ILE A 8 9.40 -18.18 -35.29
C ILE A 8 8.47 -17.91 -34.12
N ALA A 9 8.78 -18.58 -33.02
CA ALA A 9 7.96 -18.75 -31.83
C ALA A 9 7.50 -17.42 -31.20
N TRP A 10 6.25 -17.43 -30.75
CA TRP A 10 5.66 -16.44 -29.87
C TRP A 10 6.38 -16.48 -28.51
N VAL A 11 7.15 -15.43 -28.19
CA VAL A 11 7.55 -15.17 -26.80
C VAL A 11 6.45 -14.34 -26.16
N ALA A 12 5.52 -15.02 -25.48
CA ALA A 12 4.63 -14.38 -24.54
C ALA A 12 5.47 -13.90 -23.34
N VAL A 13 5.87 -12.64 -23.33
CA VAL A 13 6.38 -11.98 -22.13
C VAL A 13 5.19 -11.81 -21.20
N ALA A 14 4.98 -12.80 -20.32
CA ALA A 14 4.14 -12.63 -19.15
C ALA A 14 4.86 -11.64 -18.22
N LEU A 15 4.56 -10.35 -18.39
CA LEU A 15 4.76 -9.37 -17.33
C LEU A 15 3.81 -9.75 -16.19
N ALA A 16 4.25 -10.68 -15.36
CA ALA A 16 3.74 -10.85 -14.01
C ALA A 16 4.12 -9.58 -13.24
N LEU A 17 3.36 -8.50 -13.45
CA LEU A 17 3.21 -7.51 -12.40
C LEU A 17 2.60 -8.27 -11.21
N PRO A 18 3.21 -8.22 -10.02
CA PRO A 18 2.48 -8.52 -8.80
C PRO A 18 1.42 -7.42 -8.64
N GLY A 19 0.33 -7.54 -9.40
CA GLY A 19 -0.91 -6.87 -9.10
C GLY A 19 -1.35 -7.44 -7.78
N ALA A 20 -1.26 -6.64 -6.73
CA ALA A 20 -1.75 -6.98 -5.40
C ALA A 20 -3.21 -7.42 -5.52
N ALA A 21 -3.40 -8.74 -5.57
CA ALA A 21 -4.69 -9.38 -5.51
C ALA A 21 -5.12 -9.33 -4.05
N PHE A 22 -5.81 -8.26 -3.65
CA PHE A 22 -6.41 -8.15 -2.33
C PHE A 22 -7.62 -9.10 -2.27
N ALA A 23 -7.34 -10.37 -1.96
CA ALA A 23 -8.36 -11.37 -1.68
C ALA A 23 -8.99 -11.09 -0.31
N LEU A 24 -10.32 -11.00 -0.31
CA LEU A 24 -11.23 -10.56 0.78
C LEU A 24 -11.34 -11.51 2.00
N THR A 25 -10.26 -12.22 2.37
CA THR A 25 -10.31 -13.25 3.45
C THR A 25 -9.24 -13.09 4.53
N ASP A 26 -8.41 -12.03 4.49
CA ASP A 26 -7.15 -12.05 5.24
C ASP A 26 -6.80 -10.72 5.90
N GLY A 27 -7.74 -10.12 6.64
CA GLY A 27 -7.46 -8.90 7.42
C GLY A 27 -6.27 -9.05 8.37
N SER A 28 -6.01 -10.27 8.84
CA SER A 28 -4.80 -10.64 9.59
C SER A 28 -3.53 -10.62 8.74
N ALA A 29 -3.48 -11.31 7.60
CA ALA A 29 -2.27 -11.29 6.77
C ALA A 29 -1.99 -9.90 6.19
N GLN A 30 -3.04 -9.16 5.82
CA GLN A 30 -2.90 -7.80 5.29
C GLN A 30 -2.44 -6.82 6.38
N TYR A 31 -2.87 -7.03 7.63
CA TYR A 31 -2.35 -6.31 8.78
C TYR A 31 -0.86 -6.60 8.99
N ASP A 32 -0.48 -7.88 8.96
CA ASP A 32 0.92 -8.30 9.13
C ASP A 32 1.81 -7.76 8.02
N ASP A 33 1.36 -7.79 6.76
CA ASP A 33 2.06 -7.20 5.62
C ASP A 33 2.22 -5.67 5.77
N CYS A 34 1.17 -4.98 6.21
CA CYS A 34 1.22 -3.54 6.49
C CYS A 34 2.24 -3.24 7.59
N MET A 35 2.27 -4.03 8.66
CA MET A 35 3.22 -3.90 9.74
C MET A 35 4.66 -4.23 9.32
N LEU A 36 4.87 -5.28 8.54
CA LEU A 36 6.19 -5.65 8.04
C LEU A 36 6.75 -4.58 7.12
N ASN A 37 5.93 -4.01 6.24
CA ASN A 37 6.33 -2.91 5.38
C ASN A 37 6.68 -1.66 6.20
N ALA A 38 5.88 -1.35 7.22
CA ALA A 38 6.16 -0.27 8.16
C ALA A 38 7.51 -0.45 8.86
N LEU A 39 7.77 -1.63 9.42
CA LEU A 39 8.99 -1.91 10.19
C LEU A 39 10.24 -1.99 9.29
N ARG A 40 10.09 -2.49 8.07
CA ARG A 40 11.21 -2.64 7.13
C ARG A 40 11.72 -1.29 6.63
N GLU A 41 10.80 -0.39 6.30
CA GLU A 41 11.13 0.87 5.63
C GLU A 41 11.15 2.06 6.59
N SER A 42 10.43 1.99 7.72
CA SER A 42 10.43 3.06 8.71
C SER A 42 11.70 3.03 9.56
N ARG A 43 12.54 4.05 9.36
CA ARG A 43 13.73 4.29 10.19
C ARG A 43 13.45 5.26 11.35
N ASN A 44 12.17 5.55 11.62
CA ASN A 44 11.73 6.48 12.65
C ASN A 44 10.56 5.88 13.44
N GLY A 45 10.72 5.75 14.77
CA GLY A 45 9.70 5.17 15.65
C GLY A 45 8.36 5.91 15.62
N ALA A 46 8.36 7.24 15.42
CA ALA A 46 7.14 8.03 15.32
C ALA A 46 6.35 7.72 14.03
N ALA A 47 7.05 7.53 12.90
CA ALA A 47 6.43 7.12 11.65
C ALA A 47 5.89 5.69 11.77
N ALA A 48 6.67 4.76 12.33
CA ALA A 48 6.23 3.38 12.56
C ALA A 48 4.96 3.32 13.42
N GLN A 49 4.87 4.11 14.48
CA GLN A 49 3.68 4.16 15.34
C GLN A 49 2.45 4.72 14.63
N LEU A 50 2.62 5.71 13.74
CA LEU A 50 1.53 6.27 12.92
C LEU A 50 1.03 5.27 11.87
N ILE A 51 1.97 4.56 11.23
CA ILE A 51 1.62 3.50 10.26
C ILE A 51 0.89 2.37 10.98
N GLN A 52 1.38 1.91 12.14
CA GLN A 52 0.73 0.86 12.93
C GLN A 52 -0.72 1.21 13.29
N ARG A 53 -0.98 2.43 13.77
CA ARG A 53 -2.35 2.90 14.05
C ARG A 53 -3.22 2.90 12.80
N SER A 54 -2.65 3.26 11.65
CA SER A 54 -3.36 3.28 10.38
C SER A 54 -3.65 1.87 9.86
N CYS A 55 -2.71 0.92 10.00
CA CYS A 55 -2.95 -0.49 9.68
C CYS A 55 -4.06 -1.08 10.56
N ASP A 56 -4.07 -0.77 11.86
CA ASP A 56 -5.13 -1.21 12.78
C ASP A 56 -6.50 -0.65 12.37
N ALA A 57 -6.55 0.63 12.02
CA ALA A 57 -7.76 1.27 11.52
C ALA A 57 -8.28 0.63 10.20
N LEU A 58 -7.38 0.34 9.26
CA LEU A 58 -7.72 -0.18 7.93
C LEU A 58 -8.06 -1.67 7.87
N TYR A 59 -7.52 -2.48 8.79
CA TYR A 59 -7.66 -3.93 8.73
C TYR A 59 -8.46 -4.52 9.89
N ARG A 60 -8.38 -3.92 11.09
CA ARG A 60 -9.12 -4.38 12.27
C ARG A 60 -10.37 -3.57 12.55
N ASN A 61 -10.36 -2.25 12.33
CA ASN A 61 -11.49 -1.37 12.61
C ASN A 61 -12.21 -0.85 11.35
N ASN A 62 -11.99 -1.48 10.20
CA ASN A 62 -12.47 -0.99 8.90
C ASN A 62 -13.99 -0.90 8.76
N ALA A 63 -14.72 -1.72 9.54
CA ALA A 63 -16.16 -1.77 9.55
C ALA A 63 -16.80 -0.53 10.21
N MET A 64 -16.08 0.14 11.11
CA MET A 64 -16.52 1.40 11.74
C MET A 64 -15.89 2.64 11.12
N LEU A 65 -14.91 2.49 10.22
CA LEU A 65 -14.23 3.61 9.59
C LEU A 65 -15.10 4.30 8.54
N LEU A 66 -15.20 5.62 8.63
CA LEU A 66 -15.83 6.41 7.58
C LEU A 66 -14.98 6.35 6.30
N PRO A 67 -15.58 6.49 5.10
CA PRO A 67 -14.85 6.50 3.83
C PRO A 67 -13.73 7.55 3.78
N ARG A 68 -13.94 8.70 4.42
CA ARG A 68 -12.96 9.78 4.59
C ARG A 68 -11.73 9.32 5.39
N GLU A 69 -11.97 8.68 6.53
CA GLU A 69 -10.91 8.18 7.42
C GLU A 69 -10.13 7.06 6.75
N ARG A 70 -10.83 6.19 6.00
CA ARG A 70 -10.19 5.14 5.22
C ARG A 70 -9.17 5.71 4.24
N ARG A 71 -9.55 6.71 3.42
CA ARG A 71 -8.64 7.38 2.48
C ARG A 71 -7.46 8.05 3.18
N PHE A 72 -7.72 8.64 4.36
CA PHE A 72 -6.66 9.23 5.18
C PHE A 72 -5.64 8.17 5.59
N HIS A 73 -6.07 7.06 6.19
CA HIS A 73 -5.19 6.01 6.63
C HIS A 73 -4.47 5.31 5.48
N GLU A 74 -5.13 5.10 4.34
CA GLU A 74 -4.52 4.57 3.11
C GLU A 74 -3.38 5.47 2.63
N CYS A 75 -3.59 6.79 2.61
CA CYS A 75 -2.55 7.75 2.25
C CYS A 75 -1.36 7.69 3.22
N VAL A 76 -1.63 7.54 4.51
CA VAL A 76 -0.60 7.48 5.56
C VAL A 76 0.29 6.24 5.40
N VAL A 77 -0.30 5.04 5.23
CA VAL A 77 0.46 3.80 5.06
C VAL A 77 1.26 3.74 3.76
N GLN A 78 0.83 4.47 2.72
CA GLN A 78 1.56 4.57 1.45
C GLN A 78 2.70 5.59 1.48
N SER A 79 2.55 6.67 2.25
CA SER A 79 3.45 7.84 2.15
C SER A 79 4.48 7.92 3.28
N LEU A 80 4.19 7.35 4.45
CA LEU A 80 5.11 7.36 5.60
C LEU A 80 6.27 6.35 5.57
N PRO A 81 6.20 5.19 4.88
CA PRO A 81 7.36 4.29 4.77
C PRO A 81 8.58 5.03 4.22
N GLY A 82 9.72 4.96 4.90
CA GLY A 82 10.98 5.57 4.46
C GLY A 82 11.21 6.99 4.95
N VAL A 83 10.20 7.60 5.60
CA VAL A 83 10.31 8.96 6.12
C VAL A 83 11.12 8.97 7.42
N ARG A 84 12.20 9.76 7.42
CA ARG A 84 13.10 9.90 8.57
C ARG A 84 12.81 11.15 9.40
N ASP A 85 12.44 12.24 8.76
CA ASP A 85 12.26 13.54 9.40
C ASP A 85 10.83 13.72 9.94
N ASN A 86 10.74 14.11 11.22
CA ASN A 86 9.47 14.42 11.86
C ASN A 86 8.73 15.58 11.15
N TYR A 87 9.47 16.51 10.55
CA TYR A 87 8.89 17.58 9.74
C TYR A 87 8.17 17.04 8.50
N ALA A 88 8.79 16.09 7.79
CA ALA A 88 8.18 15.44 6.63
C ALA A 88 6.96 14.62 7.04
N ILE A 89 6.99 13.93 8.19
CA ILE A 89 5.82 13.22 8.75
C ILE A 89 4.64 14.19 8.91
N GLN A 90 4.84 15.36 9.52
CA GLN A 90 3.78 16.34 9.73
C GLN A 90 3.20 16.89 8.41
N GLN A 91 4.07 17.14 7.42
CA GLN A 91 3.62 17.55 6.08
C GLN A 91 2.76 16.48 5.41
N ILE A 92 3.20 15.22 5.45
CA ILE A 92 2.46 14.09 4.88
C ILE A 92 1.10 13.94 5.57
N MET A 93 1.06 14.05 6.89
CA MET A 93 -0.20 13.99 7.65
C MET A 93 -1.17 15.10 7.23
N SER A 94 -0.68 16.34 7.05
CA SER A 94 -1.50 17.45 6.55
C SER A 94 -2.03 17.19 5.12
N ILE A 95 -1.20 16.62 4.24
CA ILE A 95 -1.60 16.27 2.88
C ILE A 95 -2.64 15.15 2.89
N CYS A 96 -2.42 14.09 3.67
CA CYS A 96 -3.34 12.97 3.78
C CYS A 96 -4.68 13.38 4.40
N SER A 97 -4.67 14.32 5.35
CA SER A 97 -5.89 14.92 5.91
C SER A 97 -6.75 15.52 4.82
N ARG A 98 -6.19 16.41 4.01
CA ARG A 98 -6.90 17.00 2.86
C ARG A 98 -7.40 15.95 1.87
N ARG A 99 -6.65 14.86 1.69
CA ARG A 99 -7.00 13.76 0.78
C ARG A 99 -8.20 12.94 1.25
N GLY A 100 -8.40 12.82 2.57
CA GLY A 100 -9.61 12.21 3.13
C GLY A 100 -10.83 13.12 3.05
N GLU A 101 -10.63 14.44 3.00
CA GLU A 101 -11.73 15.41 2.94
C GLU A 101 -12.41 15.50 1.58
N MET A 102 -11.67 15.20 0.51
CA MET A 102 -12.15 15.01 -0.87
C MET A 102 -12.84 13.66 -1.03
#